data_AF-A0A7J7RTE4-F1
#
_entry.id   AF-A0A7J7RTE4-F1
#
_cell.length_a   1.000
_cell.length_b   1.000
_cell.length_c   1.000
_cell.angle_alpha   90.00
_cell.angle_beta   90.00
_cell.angle_gamma   90.00
#
_symmetry.space_group_name_H-M   'P 1'
#
loop_
_entity.id
_entity.type
_entity.pdbx_description
1 polymer ?
#
loop_
_entity_poly.entity_id
_entity_poly.type
_entity_poly.pdbx_seq_one_letter_code
_entity_poly.pdbx_strand_id
1 'polypeptide(L)'
;MAASCVSCGAVVSQRLLLRPRVSLAPRQVLWRAAELQSVPGPQILRLKHVTVVTTKKNVKALRRETYTVDFIKKQIEEFNIGKRHLANMMGEDPETFTQEDIDRAIAYLFPSGLFEKRARPVMKHPEQIFPKQKATQWGEDGRPFHYLFYTGKQSYYSLMHACAEQPGAAWGSSGEDSRL
;
A
#
# COMPACT_ATOMS: atom_id res chain seq x y z
N MET A 1 -27.14 -31.39 39.05
CA MET A 1 -26.08 -32.41 39.12
C MET A 1 -25.13 -32.16 37.96
N ALA A 2 -23.83 -32.05 38.27
CA ALA A 2 -22.62 -32.27 37.45
C ALA A 2 -22.59 -31.75 35.99
N ALA A 3 -21.53 -31.17 35.44
CA ALA A 3 -20.24 -30.72 35.92
C ALA A 3 -19.65 -29.83 34.80
N SER A 4 -18.80 -28.91 35.20
CA SER A 4 -17.92 -28.12 34.36
C SER A 4 -16.91 -29.00 33.61
N CYS A 5 -16.70 -28.72 32.32
CA CYS A 5 -15.52 -29.20 31.60
C CYS A 5 -14.91 -28.03 30.80
N VAL A 6 -13.90 -27.44 31.42
CA VAL A 6 -12.89 -26.56 30.85
C VAL A 6 -12.12 -27.34 29.78
N SER A 7 -11.93 -26.76 28.60
CA SER A 7 -10.97 -27.28 27.61
C SER A 7 -9.93 -26.21 27.29
N CYS A 8 -8.68 -26.62 27.40
CA CYS A 8 -7.48 -25.82 27.53
C CYS A 8 -7.10 -25.10 26.23
N GLY A 9 -6.72 -23.83 26.36
CA GLY A 9 -6.01 -23.09 25.32
C GLY A 9 -4.61 -23.66 25.12
N ALA A 10 -4.26 -23.94 23.86
CA ALA A 10 -2.90 -24.26 23.47
C ALA A 10 -2.08 -22.96 23.38
N VAL A 11 -1.18 -22.74 24.35
CA VAL A 11 -0.13 -21.72 24.27
C VAL A 11 0.88 -22.16 23.22
N VAL A 12 0.90 -21.48 22.07
CA VAL A 12 1.99 -21.61 21.10
C VAL A 12 3.15 -20.74 21.58
N SER A 13 4.09 -21.37 22.28
CA SER A 13 5.37 -20.77 22.66
C SER A 13 6.22 -20.52 21.41
N GLN A 14 6.27 -19.28 20.93
CA GLN A 14 7.28 -18.87 19.95
C GLN A 14 8.64 -18.76 20.65
N ARG A 15 9.38 -19.86 20.67
CA ARG A 15 10.83 -19.82 20.95
C ARG A 15 11.51 -19.08 19.80
N LEU A 16 11.80 -17.80 20.02
CA LEU A 16 12.75 -17.03 19.23
C LEU A 16 14.15 -17.66 19.39
N LEU A 17 14.47 -18.61 18.52
CA LEU A 17 15.84 -19.04 18.31
C LEU A 17 16.57 -17.92 17.56
N LEU A 18 17.22 -17.04 18.31
CA LEU A 18 18.29 -16.18 17.83
C LEU A 18 19.42 -17.09 17.32
N ARG A 19 19.39 -17.43 16.02
CA ARG A 19 20.54 -18.03 15.35
C ARG A 19 21.61 -16.95 15.17
N PRO A 20 22.80 -17.07 15.78
CA PRO A 20 23.91 -16.23 15.41
C PRO A 20 24.30 -16.55 13.97
N ARG A 21 24.31 -15.51 13.13
CA ARG A 21 24.76 -15.57 11.74
C ARG A 21 26.29 -15.59 11.75
N VAL A 22 26.89 -16.77 11.97
CA VAL A 22 28.33 -16.95 11.82
C VAL A 22 28.64 -16.98 10.32
N SER A 23 29.26 -15.93 9.83
CA SER A 23 29.89 -15.89 8.51
C SER A 23 31.13 -16.76 8.51
N LEU A 24 30.96 -18.05 8.19
CA LEU A 24 32.07 -18.92 7.79
C LEU A 24 32.57 -18.44 6.43
N ALA A 25 33.64 -17.63 6.44
CA ALA A 25 34.44 -17.40 5.25
C ALA A 25 34.95 -18.77 4.75
N PRO A 26 34.85 -19.08 3.45
CA PRO A 26 35.49 -20.27 2.92
C PRO A 26 37.00 -20.06 3.04
N ARG A 27 37.65 -20.73 4.02
CA ARG A 27 39.11 -20.92 3.96
C ARG A 27 39.38 -21.68 2.67
N GLN A 28 40.05 -21.03 1.73
CA GLN A 28 40.69 -21.72 0.62
C GLN A 28 41.74 -22.66 1.21
N VAL A 29 41.35 -23.93 1.36
CA VAL A 29 42.32 -25.01 1.54
C VAL A 29 42.91 -25.25 0.16
N LEU A 30 44.15 -24.78 -0.02
CA LEU A 30 44.97 -25.11 -1.17
C LEU A 30 45.29 -26.61 -1.10
N TRP A 31 44.49 -27.42 -1.79
CA TRP A 31 44.84 -28.81 -2.01
C TRP A 31 46.04 -28.86 -2.96
N ARG A 32 47.23 -29.16 -2.43
CA ARG A 32 48.35 -29.61 -3.26
C ARG A 32 48.04 -31.03 -3.72
N ALA A 33 47.68 -31.18 -4.99
CA ALA A 33 47.62 -32.47 -5.63
C ALA A 33 49.06 -33.01 -5.78
N ALA A 34 49.31 -34.21 -5.25
CA ALA A 34 50.51 -34.96 -5.57
C ALA A 34 50.44 -35.40 -7.03
N GLU A 35 51.45 -35.04 -7.81
CA GLU A 35 51.64 -35.50 -9.19
C GLU A 35 51.80 -37.02 -9.20
N LEU A 36 50.82 -37.71 -9.77
CA LEU A 36 50.90 -39.11 -10.13
C LEU A 36 50.96 -39.21 -11.65
N GLN A 37 51.96 -39.97 -12.07
CA GLN A 37 52.53 -40.07 -13.39
C GLN A 37 51.52 -40.40 -14.50
N SER A 38 51.80 -39.86 -15.69
CA SER A 38 51.03 -40.10 -16.91
C SER A 38 51.08 -41.56 -17.35
N VAL A 39 49.90 -42.15 -17.57
CA VAL A 39 49.74 -43.34 -18.41
C VAL A 39 48.70 -42.99 -19.49
N PRO A 40 48.96 -43.21 -20.79
CA PRO A 40 48.01 -42.87 -21.84
C PRO A 40 47.01 -44.02 -22.03
N GLY A 41 45.84 -43.91 -21.40
CA GLY A 41 44.66 -44.72 -21.73
C GLY A 41 43.76 -44.02 -22.76
N PRO A 42 42.95 -44.76 -23.55
CA PRO A 42 42.08 -44.14 -24.55
C PRO A 42 41.05 -43.25 -23.85
N GLN A 43 41.08 -41.95 -24.18
CA GLN A 43 40.17 -40.96 -23.62
C GLN A 43 38.78 -41.18 -24.22
N ILE A 44 37.94 -41.95 -23.55
CA ILE A 44 36.51 -42.00 -23.83
C ILE A 44 35.95 -40.63 -23.42
N LEU A 45 35.78 -39.75 -24.40
CA LEU A 45 35.06 -38.49 -24.26
C LEU A 45 33.61 -38.79 -23.84
N ARG A 46 33.36 -38.86 -22.53
CA ARG A 46 32.00 -38.89 -21.98
C ARG A 46 31.38 -37.52 -22.23
N LEU A 47 30.54 -37.42 -23.27
CA LEU A 47 29.71 -36.25 -23.53
C LEU A 47 28.81 -36.01 -22.31
N LYS A 48 29.10 -34.99 -21.50
CA LYS A 48 28.22 -34.55 -20.42
C LYS A 48 27.07 -33.77 -21.07
N HIS A 49 25.94 -34.44 -21.28
CA HIS A 49 24.70 -33.76 -21.65
C HIS A 49 24.27 -32.84 -20.49
N VAL A 50 24.46 -31.53 -20.65
CA VAL A 50 23.89 -30.54 -19.74
C VAL A 50 22.44 -30.34 -20.17
N THR A 51 21.48 -30.78 -19.36
CA THR A 51 20.07 -30.50 -19.60
C THR A 51 19.80 -29.04 -19.24
N VAL A 52 19.48 -28.22 -20.24
CA VAL A 52 19.01 -26.84 -20.00
C VAL A 52 17.59 -26.93 -19.46
N VAL A 53 17.45 -26.91 -18.13
CA VAL A 53 16.14 -26.85 -17.47
C VAL A 53 15.63 -25.42 -17.59
N THR A 54 14.57 -25.21 -18.36
CA THR A 54 13.91 -23.91 -18.46
C THR A 54 13.15 -23.64 -17.15
N THR A 55 13.58 -22.63 -16.39
CA THR A 55 12.90 -22.22 -15.16
C THR A 55 11.66 -21.38 -15.50
N LYS A 56 10.54 -21.64 -14.83
CA LYS A 56 9.31 -20.86 -14.98
C LYS A 56 9.56 -19.39 -14.60
N LYS A 57 9.07 -18.46 -15.42
CA LYS A 57 9.17 -17.02 -15.15
C LYS A 57 8.32 -16.66 -13.92
N ASN A 58 8.90 -15.91 -12.98
CA ASN A 58 8.20 -15.48 -11.78
C ASN A 58 7.13 -14.43 -12.10
N VAL A 59 5.93 -14.62 -11.54
CA VAL A 59 4.85 -13.63 -11.62
C VAL A 59 5.18 -12.46 -10.69
N LYS A 60 4.98 -11.23 -11.15
CA LYS A 60 5.17 -10.03 -10.32
C LYS A 60 4.18 -10.05 -9.15
N ALA A 61 4.68 -10.33 -7.95
CA ALA A 61 3.90 -10.31 -6.71
C ALA A 61 3.52 -8.88 -6.28
N LEU A 62 4.37 -7.90 -6.57
CA LEU A 62 4.13 -6.51 -6.19
C LEU A 62 3.29 -5.80 -7.26
N ARG A 63 2.05 -5.45 -6.90
CA ARG A 63 1.18 -4.55 -7.68
C ARG A 63 0.88 -3.31 -6.86
N ARG A 64 0.74 -2.17 -7.52
CA ARG A 64 0.19 -0.97 -6.88
C ARG A 64 -1.30 -1.19 -6.69
N GLU A 65 -1.81 -0.89 -5.51
CA GLU A 65 -3.25 -0.93 -5.24
C GLU A 65 -3.93 0.20 -6.02
N THR A 66 -4.76 -0.17 -6.99
CA THR A 66 -5.60 0.76 -7.75
C THR A 66 -7.02 0.63 -7.23
N TYR A 67 -7.61 1.74 -6.78
CA TYR A 67 -8.95 1.74 -6.23
C TYR A 67 -9.91 2.16 -7.35
N THR A 68 -10.74 1.22 -7.81
CA THR A 68 -11.75 1.51 -8.81
C THR A 68 -12.87 2.36 -8.22
N VAL A 69 -13.58 3.08 -9.08
CA VAL A 69 -14.72 3.91 -8.66
C VAL A 69 -15.79 3.06 -7.96
N ASP A 70 -16.04 1.85 -8.46
CA ASP A 70 -17.02 0.92 -7.86
C ASP A 70 -16.57 0.41 -6.49
N PHE A 71 -15.27 0.26 -6.27
CA PHE A 71 -14.74 -0.10 -4.96
C PHE A 71 -15.00 1.02 -3.95
N ILE A 72 -14.71 2.28 -4.32
CA ILE A 72 -14.96 3.43 -3.43
C ILE A 72 -16.44 3.55 -3.10
N LYS A 73 -17.35 3.35 -4.07
CA LYS A 73 -18.80 3.37 -3.82
C LYS A 73 -19.23 2.33 -2.78
N LYS A 74 -18.75 1.08 -2.91
CA LYS A 74 -19.02 0.02 -1.93
C LYS A 74 -18.53 0.40 -0.53
N GLN A 75 -17.34 1.00 -0.43
CA GLN A 75 -16.78 1.43 0.86
C GLN A 75 -17.62 2.55 1.51
N ILE A 76 -18.25 3.43 0.72
CA ILE A 76 -19.16 4.46 1.24
C ILE A 76 -20.42 3.82 1.83
N GLU A 77 -20.99 2.83 1.13
CA GLU A 77 -22.16 2.09 1.61
C GLU A 77 -21.84 1.33 2.91
N GLU A 78 -20.72 0.61 2.94
CA GLU A 78 -20.24 -0.11 4.13
C GLU A 78 -20.00 0.84 5.32
N PHE A 79 -19.42 2.02 5.07
CA PHE A 79 -19.22 3.04 6.10
C PHE A 79 -20.55 3.53 6.68
N ASN A 80 -21.56 3.79 5.83
CA ASN A 80 -22.87 4.26 6.29
C ASN A 80 -23.61 3.20 7.12
N ILE A 81 -23.50 1.93 6.72
CA ILE A 81 -24.05 0.81 7.49
C ILE A 81 -23.31 0.68 8.83
N GLY A 82 -21.98 0.72 8.80
CA GLY A 82 -21.13 0.67 9.99
C GLY A 82 -21.40 1.81 10.96
N LYS A 83 -21.63 3.03 10.47
CA LYS A 83 -22.00 4.21 11.27
C LYS A 83 -23.28 3.96 12.07
N ARG A 84 -24.33 3.43 11.43
CA ARG A 84 -25.60 3.10 12.10
C ARG A 84 -25.42 2.01 13.15
N HIS A 85 -24.63 0.98 12.86
CA HIS A 85 -24.33 -0.07 13.83
C HIS A 85 -23.52 0.45 15.01
N LEU A 86 -22.56 1.34 14.78
CA LEU A 86 -21.77 1.96 15.84
C LEU A 86 -22.65 2.82 16.75
N ALA A 87 -23.52 3.65 16.17
CA ALA A 87 -24.48 4.45 16.93
C ALA A 87 -25.38 3.55 17.81
N ASN A 88 -25.91 2.45 17.24
CA ASN A 88 -26.70 1.48 17.99
C ASN A 88 -25.93 0.82 19.14
N MET A 89 -24.63 0.51 18.97
CA MET A 89 -23.81 -0.03 20.05
C MET A 89 -23.54 0.99 21.17
N MET A 90 -23.44 2.28 20.81
CA MET A 90 -23.22 3.36 21.77
C MET A 90 -24.52 3.88 22.40
N GLY A 91 -25.68 3.47 21.89
CA GLY A 91 -26.99 3.97 22.33
C GLY A 91 -27.28 5.40 21.87
N GLU A 92 -26.58 5.88 20.84
CA GLU A 92 -26.75 7.22 20.27
C GLU A 92 -27.62 7.17 19.00
N ASP A 93 -28.17 8.32 18.63
CA ASP A 93 -28.97 8.47 17.41
C ASP A 93 -28.10 8.50 16.15
N PRO A 94 -28.38 7.68 15.11
CA PRO A 94 -27.54 7.58 13.91
C PRO A 94 -27.43 8.87 13.08
N GLU A 95 -28.44 9.74 13.12
CA GLU A 95 -28.46 10.99 12.36
C GLU A 95 -27.64 12.09 13.05
N THR A 96 -27.67 12.13 14.38
CA THR A 96 -26.91 13.08 15.21
C THR A 96 -25.42 12.71 15.35
N PHE A 97 -25.05 11.46 15.02
CA PHE A 97 -23.71 10.92 15.24
C PHE A 97 -22.63 11.61 14.38
N THR A 98 -21.70 12.31 15.03
CA THR A 98 -20.61 13.06 14.37
C THR A 98 -19.33 12.22 14.23
N GLN A 99 -18.34 12.73 13.49
CA GLN A 99 -17.05 12.05 13.35
C GLN A 99 -16.25 12.00 14.67
N GLU A 100 -16.47 12.96 15.56
CA GLU A 100 -15.82 12.98 16.88
C GLU A 100 -16.39 11.90 17.79
N ASP A 101 -17.70 11.64 17.70
CA ASP A 101 -18.37 10.54 18.42
C ASP A 101 -17.86 9.19 17.93
N ILE A 102 -17.67 9.04 16.61
CA ILE A 102 -17.06 7.85 16.01
C ILE A 102 -15.67 7.62 16.58
N ASP A 103 -14.81 8.64 16.58
CA ASP A 103 -13.42 8.52 17.03
C ASP A 103 -13.36 8.19 18.54
N ARG A 104 -14.26 8.77 19.35
CA ARG A 104 -14.40 8.46 20.77
C ARG A 104 -14.87 7.02 21.01
N ALA A 105 -15.90 6.58 20.30
CA ALA A 105 -16.43 5.24 20.41
C ALA A 105 -15.38 4.18 20.03
N ILE A 106 -14.59 4.43 18.97
CA ILE A 106 -13.53 3.51 18.54
C ILE A 106 -12.39 3.45 19.55
N ALA A 107 -11.98 4.59 20.11
CA ALA A 107 -10.96 4.62 21.14
C ALA A 107 -11.39 3.84 22.40
N TYR A 108 -12.69 3.84 22.71
CA TYR A 108 -13.26 3.08 23.81
C TYR A 108 -13.37 1.57 23.51
N LEU A 109 -13.95 1.20 22.36
CA LEU A 109 -14.16 -0.20 21.96
C LEU A 109 -12.85 -0.94 21.65
N PHE A 110 -11.90 -0.24 21.02
CA PHE A 110 -10.61 -0.79 20.59
C PHE A 110 -9.45 0.03 21.16
N PRO A 111 -9.18 -0.09 22.47
CA PRO A 111 -8.11 0.67 23.11
C PRO A 111 -6.75 0.25 22.52
N SER A 112 -6.00 1.22 22.01
CA SER A 112 -4.65 1.01 21.48
C SER A 112 -3.64 1.92 22.18
N GLY A 113 -2.58 1.32 22.73
CA GLY A 113 -1.48 2.03 23.39
C GLY A 113 -0.38 2.53 22.45
N LEU A 114 -0.63 2.53 21.13
CA LEU A 114 0.35 2.93 20.13
C LEU A 114 0.63 4.44 20.22
N PHE A 115 1.92 4.81 20.29
CA PHE A 115 2.33 6.21 20.29
C PHE A 115 2.00 6.90 18.96
N GLU A 116 2.20 6.20 17.85
CA GLU A 116 1.87 6.70 16.51
C GLU A 116 0.35 6.71 16.29
N LYS A 117 -0.23 7.89 16.14
CA LYS A 117 -1.69 8.06 15.98
C LYS A 117 -2.21 7.42 14.68
N ARG A 118 -1.38 7.37 13.63
CA ARG A 118 -1.74 6.77 12.33
C ARG A 118 -1.85 5.26 12.35
N ALA A 119 -1.23 4.60 13.34
CA ALA A 119 -1.27 3.15 13.48
C ALA A 119 -2.43 2.66 14.36
N ARG A 120 -3.20 3.59 14.93
CA ARG A 120 -4.37 3.26 15.75
C ARG A 120 -5.55 2.84 14.86
N PRO A 121 -6.53 2.08 15.39
CA PRO A 121 -7.78 1.82 14.69
C PRO A 121 -8.51 3.14 14.39
N VAL A 122 -8.98 3.31 13.15
CA VAL A 122 -9.67 4.51 12.67
C VAL A 122 -10.81 4.10 11.74
N MET A 123 -11.99 4.73 11.88
CA MET A 123 -13.10 4.61 10.93
C MET A 123 -13.47 6.01 10.43
N LYS A 124 -13.20 6.27 9.15
CA LYS A 124 -13.43 7.57 8.51
C LYS A 124 -14.10 7.37 7.16
N HIS A 125 -14.63 8.46 6.61
CA HIS A 125 -15.16 8.46 5.25
C HIS A 125 -14.08 8.01 4.24
N PRO A 126 -14.39 7.14 3.26
CA PRO A 126 -13.42 6.58 2.31
C PRO A 126 -12.57 7.63 1.58
N GLU A 127 -13.12 8.82 1.31
CA GLU A 127 -12.39 9.91 0.65
C GLU A 127 -11.21 10.46 1.45
N GLN A 128 -11.20 10.28 2.77
CA GLN A 128 -10.10 10.71 3.63
C GLN A 128 -9.06 9.62 3.85
N ILE A 129 -9.44 8.35 3.68
CA ILE A 129 -8.56 7.19 3.86
C ILE A 129 -7.81 6.90 2.56
N PHE A 130 -8.54 6.84 1.44
CA PHE A 130 -7.95 6.50 0.16
C PHE A 130 -7.35 7.74 -0.51
N PRO A 131 -6.15 7.64 -1.10
CA PRO A 131 -5.56 8.74 -1.85
C PRO A 131 -6.43 9.04 -3.08
N LYS A 132 -6.64 10.34 -3.36
CA LYS A 132 -7.38 10.79 -4.55
C LYS A 132 -6.68 10.29 -5.81
N GLN A 133 -7.33 9.40 -6.54
CA GLN A 133 -6.83 8.88 -7.80
C GLN A 133 -7.22 9.81 -8.94
N LYS A 134 -6.31 10.01 -9.90
CA LYS A 134 -6.64 10.74 -11.13
C LYS A 134 -7.57 9.87 -11.96
N ALA A 135 -8.68 10.44 -12.42
CA ALA A 135 -9.54 9.78 -13.40
C ALA A 135 -8.76 9.51 -14.69
N THR A 136 -9.25 8.54 -15.48
CA THR A 136 -8.73 8.27 -16.81
C THR A 136 -8.70 9.56 -17.63
N GLN A 137 -7.56 9.87 -18.25
CA GLN A 137 -7.32 11.16 -18.90
C GLN A 137 -7.74 11.19 -20.38
N TRP A 138 -8.21 10.05 -20.90
CA TRP A 138 -8.66 9.85 -22.27
C TRP A 138 -9.93 9.00 -22.28
N GLY A 139 -10.76 9.19 -23.30
CA GLY A 139 -11.95 8.37 -23.55
C GLY A 139 -11.63 7.09 -24.32
N GLU A 140 -12.68 6.38 -24.75
CA GLU A 140 -12.55 5.17 -25.57
C GLU A 140 -11.88 5.45 -26.93
N ASP A 141 -12.10 6.66 -27.47
CA ASP A 141 -11.49 7.16 -28.72
C ASP A 141 -9.95 7.31 -28.62
N GLY A 142 -9.38 7.22 -27.42
CA GLY A 142 -7.96 7.45 -27.16
C GLY A 142 -7.52 8.92 -27.21
N ARG A 143 -8.43 9.85 -27.55
CA ARG A 143 -8.16 11.29 -27.53
C ARG A 143 -8.10 11.81 -26.08
N PRO A 144 -7.01 12.48 -25.66
CA PRO A 144 -6.93 13.10 -24.34
C PRO A 144 -7.97 14.22 -24.16
N PHE A 145 -8.52 14.35 -22.96
CA PHE A 145 -9.51 15.40 -22.66
C PHE A 145 -8.89 16.80 -22.58
N HIS A 146 -7.66 16.91 -22.09
CA HIS A 146 -6.97 18.18 -21.88
C HIS A 146 -5.94 18.43 -22.98
N TYR A 147 -5.90 19.64 -23.54
CA TYR A 147 -4.96 19.99 -24.62
C TYR A 147 -3.49 19.94 -24.18
N LEU A 148 -3.18 20.34 -22.94
CA LEU A 148 -1.83 20.21 -22.33
C LEU A 148 -1.49 18.80 -21.82
N PHE A 149 -2.21 17.75 -22.22
CA PHE A 149 -1.96 16.39 -21.75
C PHE A 149 -0.51 15.92 -22.02
N TYR A 150 0.02 16.20 -23.21
CA TYR A 150 1.36 15.78 -23.63
C TYR A 150 2.51 16.47 -22.88
N THR A 151 2.23 17.48 -22.05
CA THR A 151 3.22 18.07 -21.12
C THR A 151 3.53 17.16 -19.92
N GLY A 152 2.72 16.14 -19.67
CA GLY A 152 2.81 15.23 -18.52
C GLY A 152 2.30 15.85 -17.19
N LYS A 153 2.23 17.18 -17.09
CA LYS A 153 1.73 17.91 -15.91
C LYS A 153 0.62 18.89 -16.29
N GLN A 154 -0.44 18.39 -16.92
CA GLN A 154 -1.55 19.19 -17.44
C GLN A 154 -2.13 20.20 -16.43
N SER A 155 -2.38 19.79 -15.19
CA SER A 155 -2.97 20.65 -14.15
C SER A 155 -2.07 21.82 -13.77
N TYR A 156 -0.75 21.60 -13.76
CA TYR A 156 0.22 22.63 -13.40
C TYR A 156 0.30 23.70 -14.49
N TYR A 157 0.50 23.29 -15.75
CA TYR A 157 0.63 24.24 -16.85
C TYR A 157 -0.70 24.93 -17.21
N SER A 158 -1.84 24.29 -16.94
CA SER A 158 -3.16 24.93 -17.06
C SER A 158 -3.28 26.13 -16.13
N LEU A 159 -2.86 26.00 -14.86
CA LEU A 159 -2.83 27.12 -13.91
C LEU A 159 -1.87 28.22 -14.34
N MET A 160 -0.68 27.87 -14.83
CA MET A 160 0.30 28.86 -15.32
C MET A 160 -0.23 29.63 -16.53
N HIS A 161 -0.88 28.93 -17.47
CA HIS A 161 -1.49 29.54 -18.63
C HIS A 161 -2.61 30.50 -18.22
N ALA A 162 -3.52 30.04 -17.35
CA ALA A 162 -4.63 30.87 -16.85
C ALA A 162 -4.12 32.13 -16.12
N CYS A 163 -3.06 31.99 -15.32
CA CYS A 163 -2.43 33.11 -14.62
C CYS A 163 -1.77 34.11 -15.58
N ALA A 164 -1.09 33.63 -16.63
CA ALA A 164 -0.46 34.47 -17.63
C ALA A 164 -1.49 35.18 -18.55
N GLU A 165 -2.66 34.59 -18.75
CA GLU A 165 -3.75 35.13 -19.56
C GLU A 165 -4.56 36.20 -18.79
N GLN A 166 -4.64 36.11 -17.46
CA GLN A 166 -5.33 37.09 -16.60
C GLN A 166 -4.39 37.85 -15.64
N PRO A 167 -3.37 38.58 -16.13
CA PRO A 167 -2.49 39.35 -15.26
C PRO A 167 -3.21 40.53 -14.59
N GLY A 168 -4.27 41.08 -15.20
CA GLY A 168 -4.95 42.30 -14.75
C GLY A 168 -5.98 42.14 -13.62
N ALA A 169 -6.49 40.93 -13.36
CA ALA A 169 -7.53 40.71 -12.35
C ALA A 169 -7.00 40.79 -10.90
N ALA A 170 -5.70 40.56 -10.71
CA ALA A 170 -5.06 40.61 -9.38
C ALA A 170 -4.64 42.03 -8.96
N TRP A 171 -4.60 43.00 -9.88
CA TRP A 171 -4.07 44.35 -9.64
C TRP A 171 -5.14 45.46 -9.72
N GLY A 172 -6.41 45.12 -9.96
CA GLY A 172 -7.49 46.07 -10.30
C GLY A 172 -8.52 46.41 -9.21
N SER A 173 -8.35 46.01 -7.95
CA SER A 173 -9.40 46.23 -6.91
C SER A 173 -8.91 46.87 -5.60
N SER A 174 -7.72 47.46 -5.56
CA SER A 174 -7.20 48.15 -4.35
C SER A 174 -7.21 49.69 -4.45
N GLY A 175 -7.94 50.29 -5.41
CA GLY A 175 -7.75 51.71 -5.77
C GLY A 175 -8.96 52.66 -5.78
N GLU A 176 -10.21 52.21 -5.67
CA GLU A 176 -11.37 53.09 -6.00
C GLU A 176 -12.43 53.33 -4.92
N ASP A 177 -12.22 52.94 -3.65
CA ASP A 177 -13.21 53.19 -2.57
C ASP A 177 -12.82 54.30 -1.56
N SER A 178 -12.04 55.31 -1.96
CA SER A 178 -11.65 56.43 -1.06
C SER A 178 -11.76 57.84 -1.65
N ARG A 179 -12.56 58.05 -2.70
CA ARG A 179 -13.04 59.37 -3.07
C ARG A 179 -14.56 59.35 -3.26
N LEU A 180 -15.28 59.69 -2.19
CA LEU A 180 -16.25 60.79 -2.09
C LEU A 180 -16.83 60.80 -0.66
#